data_AF-A0A838PSW8-F1
#
_entry.id   AF-A0A838PSW8-F1
#
_cell.length_a   1.000
_cell.length_b   1.000
_cell.length_c   1.000
_cell.angle_alpha   90.00
_cell.angle_beta   90.00
_cell.angle_gamma   90.00
#
_symmetry.space_group_name_H-M   'P 1'
#
loop_
_entity.id
_entity.type
_entity.pdbx_description
1 polymer ?
#
loop_
_entity_poly.entity_id
_entity_poly.type
_entity_poly.pdbx_seq_one_letter_code
_entity_poly.pdbx_strand_id
1 'polypeptide(L)' 'MARVAVLCPDLLFGSKLEGGLRAAGHEVSRYEDEPGARAAGAEVLVVDLGAEHVDGATLVESMRADGELRGIVTLG' A
#
# COMPACT_ATOMS: atom_id res chain seq x y z
N MET A 1 -3.99 11.21 -12.18
CA MET A 1 -2.79 10.36 -12.01
C MET A 1 -2.37 10.46 -10.56
N ALA A 2 -2.14 9.35 -9.89
CA ALA A 2 -1.70 9.31 -8.49
C ALA A 2 -0.50 8.38 -8.36
N ARG A 3 0.40 8.67 -7.41
CA ARG A 3 1.48 7.74 -7.01
C ARG A 3 0.93 6.75 -6.00
N VAL A 4 0.91 5.48 -6.37
CA VAL A 4 0.36 4.39 -5.57
C VAL A 4 1.48 3.44 -5.15
N ALA A 5 1.67 3.28 -3.85
CA ALA A 5 2.48 2.21 -3.29
C ALA A 5 1.59 1.00 -3.01
N VAL A 6 2.01 -0.17 -3.46
CA VAL A 6 1.32 -1.44 -3.21
C VAL A 6 2.23 -2.30 -2.35
N LEU A 7 1.88 -2.46 -1.08
CA LEU A 7 2.53 -3.40 -0.17
C LEU A 7 1.82 -4.75 -0.28
N CYS A 8 2.31 -5.59 -1.19
CA CYS A 8 1.71 -6.89 -1.53
C CYS A 8 2.83 -7.87 -1.90
N PRO A 9 3.28 -8.69 -0.93
CA PRO A 9 4.30 -9.71 -1.15
C PRO A 9 3.85 -10.79 -2.15
N ASP A 10 2.55 -11.09 -2.22
CA ASP A 10 2.02 -12.05 -3.20
C ASP A 10 2.18 -11.52 -4.62
N LEU A 11 2.91 -12.27 -5.46
CA LEU A 11 3.24 -11.89 -6.83
C LEU A 11 2.03 -11.97 -7.77
N LEU A 12 1.15 -12.96 -7.59
CA LEU A 12 0.01 -13.19 -8.48
C LEU A 12 -1.10 -12.19 -8.24
N PHE A 13 -1.39 -11.89 -6.97
CA PHE A 13 -2.34 -10.88 -6.58
C PHE A 13 -1.77 -9.48 -6.85
N GLY A 14 -0.53 -9.23 -6.45
CA GLY A 14 0.16 -7.95 -6.64
C GLY A 14 0.23 -7.54 -8.11
N SER A 15 0.56 -8.47 -9.02
CA SER A 15 0.62 -8.18 -10.47
C SER A 15 -0.73 -7.82 -11.09
N LYS A 16 -1.83 -8.42 -10.63
CA LYS A 16 -3.19 -8.06 -11.08
C LYS A 16 -3.58 -6.67 -10.60
N LEU A 17 -3.29 -6.36 -9.34
CA LEU A 17 -3.57 -5.06 -8.74
C LEU A 17 -2.77 -3.95 -9.44
N GLU A 18 -1.47 -4.19 -9.64
CA GLU A 18 -0.55 -3.32 -10.37
C GLU A 18 -1.01 -3.08 -11.81
N GLY A 19 -1.39 -4.15 -12.53
CA GLY A 19 -1.93 -4.06 -13.88
C GLY A 19 -3.21 -3.23 -13.96
N GLY A 20 -4.16 -3.45 -13.04
CA GLY A 20 -5.43 -2.71 -12.99
C GLY A 20 -5.23 -1.23 -12.70
N LEU A 21 -4.39 -0.89 -11.72
CA LEU A 21 -4.10 0.49 -11.35
C LEU A 21 -3.34 1.23 -12.47
N ARG A 22 -2.39 0.58 -13.14
CA ARG A 22 -1.71 1.18 -14.30
C ARG A 22 -2.65 1.37 -15.49
N ALA A 23 -3.54 0.42 -15.75
CA ALA A 23 -4.57 0.55 -16.79
C ALA A 23 -5.53 1.73 -16.52
N ALA A 24 -5.75 2.08 -15.25
CA ALA A 24 -6.50 3.26 -14.83
C ALA A 24 -5.68 4.58 -14.89
N GLY A 25 -4.40 4.53 -15.28
CA GLY A 25 -3.55 5.71 -15.45
C GLY A 25 -2.85 6.20 -14.16
N HIS A 26 -2.59 5.29 -13.21
CA HIS A 26 -1.80 5.58 -12.01
C HIS A 26 -0.33 5.18 -12.17
N GLU A 27 0.55 5.85 -11.43
CA GLU A 27 1.96 5.45 -11.27
C GLU A 27 2.03 4.47 -10.09
N VAL A 28 2.48 3.24 -10.35
CA VAL A 28 2.39 2.16 -9.36
C VAL A 28 3.75 1.54 -9.10
N SER A 29 4.14 1.52 -7.84
CA SER A 29 5.33 0.83 -7.32
C SER A 29 4.90 -0.24 -6.32
N ARG A 30 5.42 -1.46 -6.49
CA ARG A 30 5.13 -2.58 -5.58
C ARG A 30 6.30 -2.81 -4.63
N TYR A 31 5.97 -3.10 -3.39
CA TYR A 31 6.90 -3.30 -2.29
C TYR A 31 6.59 -4.62 -1.59
N GLU A 32 7.64 -5.27 -1.11
CA GLU A 32 7.56 -6.52 -0.35
C GLU A 32 7.53 -6.27 1.16
N ASP A 33 7.92 -5.08 1.61
CA ASP A 33 8.03 -4.70 3.01
C ASP A 33 7.52 -3.28 3.31
N GLU A 34 7.20 -3.04 4.59
CA GLU A 34 6.70 -1.75 5.07
C GLU A 34 7.71 -0.61 4.94
N PRO A 35 9.01 -0.77 5.28
CA PRO A 35 9.97 0.31 5.18
C PRO A 35 10.12 0.86 3.75
N GLY A 36 10.14 -0.02 2.75
CA GLY A 36 10.17 0.38 1.34
C GLY A 36 8.91 1.12 0.92
N ALA A 37 7.74 0.62 1.33
CA ALA A 37 6.45 1.25 1.02
C ALA A 37 6.31 2.64 1.67
N ARG A 38 6.78 2.81 2.91
CA ARG A 38 6.78 4.09 3.63
C ARG A 38 7.74 5.11 3.01
N ALA A 39 8.93 4.68 2.61
CA ALA A 39 9.92 5.56 1.97
C ALA A 39 9.47 6.07 0.58
N ALA A 40 8.47 5.44 -0.03
CA ALA A 40 7.99 5.78 -1.37
C ALA A 40 7.38 7.18 -1.50
N GLY A 41 6.88 7.78 -0.41
CA GLY A 41 6.18 9.07 -0.45
C GLY A 41 4.96 9.06 -1.40
N ALA A 42 4.27 7.92 -1.46
CA ALA A 42 3.09 7.73 -2.28
C ALA A 42 1.88 8.51 -1.76
N GLU A 43 0.94 8.84 -2.65
CA GLU A 43 -0.32 9.50 -2.31
C GLU A 43 -1.38 8.51 -1.84
N VAL A 44 -1.25 7.24 -2.27
CA VAL A 44 -2.10 6.13 -1.86
C VAL A 44 -1.21 4.96 -1.49
N LEU A 45 -1.49 4.33 -0.35
CA LEU A 45 -0.91 3.07 0.08
C LEU A 45 -1.99 1.99 0.06
N VAL A 46 -1.79 0.95 -0.75
CA VAL A 46 -2.62 -0.26 -0.75
C VAL A 46 -1.84 -1.34 -0.01
N VAL A 47 -2.47 -1.97 0.98
CA VAL A 47 -1.86 -3.00 1.81
C VAL A 47 -2.63 -4.30 1.65
N ASP A 48 -1.91 -5.39 1.37
CA ASP A 48 -2.48 -6.73 1.37
C ASP A 48 -2.67 -7.23 2.82
N LEU A 49 -3.92 -7.42 3.23
CA LEU A 49 -4.27 -7.93 4.55
C LEU A 49 -4.10 -9.45 4.67
N GLY A 50 -3.96 -10.17 3.55
CA GLY A 50 -3.75 -11.61 3.52
C GLY A 50 -2.28 -12.03 3.55
N ALA A 51 -1.36 -11.07 3.54
CA ALA A 51 0.07 -11.35 3.51
C ALA A 51 0.56 -11.95 4.84
N GLU A 52 1.15 -13.14 4.81
CA GLU A 52 1.63 -13.82 6.03
C GLU A 52 2.70 -13.03 6.80
N HIS A 53 3.49 -12.20 6.09
CA HIS A 53 4.65 -11.50 6.63
C HIS A 53 4.41 -9.99 6.80
N VAL A 54 3.22 -9.50 6.47
CA VAL A 54 2.81 -8.11 6.62
C VAL A 54 1.47 -8.09 7.33
N ASP A 55 1.46 -7.63 8.58
CA ASP A 55 0.22 -7.38 9.30
C ASP A 55 -0.30 -5.99 8.93
N GLY A 56 -1.05 -5.92 7.83
CA GLY A 56 -1.56 -4.64 7.32
C GLY A 56 -2.50 -3.91 8.28
N ALA A 57 -3.20 -4.63 9.16
CA ALA A 57 -4.04 -4.02 10.18
C ALA A 57 -3.17 -3.32 11.23
N THR A 58 -2.17 -4.03 11.76
CA THR A 58 -1.20 -3.46 12.70
C THR A 58 -0.42 -2.29 12.09
N LEU A 59 -0.08 -2.35 10.79
CA LEU A 59 0.54 -1.24 10.08
C LEU A 59 -0.36 0.01 10.09
N VAL A 60 -1.61 -0.10 9.67
CA VAL A 60 -2.55 1.02 9.65
C VAL A 60 -2.81 1.57 11.05
N GLU A 61 -2.91 0.70 12.06
CA GLU A 61 -3.04 1.09 13.47
C GLU A 61 -1.82 1.87 13.97
N SER A 62 -0.60 1.43 13.64
CA SER A 62 0.63 2.14 14.02
C SER A 62 0.71 3.52 13.37
N MET A 63 0.44 3.63 12.06
CA MET A 63 0.41 4.91 11.34
C MET A 63 -0.65 5.87 11.91
N ARG A 64 -1.78 5.33 12.39
CA ARG A 64 -2.81 6.12 13.07
C ARG A 64 -2.31 6.64 14.43
N ALA A 65 -1.70 5.77 15.23
CA ALA A 65 -1.17 6.10 16.55
C ALA A 65 -0.07 7.18 16.46
N ASP A 66 0.80 7.08 15.46
CA ASP A 66 1.88 8.04 15.20
C ASP A 66 1.40 9.35 14.54
N GLY A 67 0.11 9.43 14.19
CA GLY A 67 -0.51 10.61 13.59
C GLY A 67 -0.18 10.81 12.11
N GLU A 68 0.43 9.82 11.45
CA GLU A 68 0.75 9.83 10.02
C GLU A 68 -0.50 9.83 9.15
N LEU A 69 -1.59 9.24 9.64
CA LEU A 69 -2.88 9.20 8.92
C LEU A 69 -3.78 10.42 9.18
N ARG A 70 -3.26 11.50 9.79
CA ARG A 70 -4.06 12.71 10.03
C ARG A 70 -4.52 13.32 8.71
N GLY A 71 -5.84 13.38 8.52
CA GLY A 71 -6.46 13.87 7.28
C GLY A 71 -6.43 12.87 6.12
N ILE A 72 -5.96 11.65 6.35
CA ILE A 72 -5.98 10.56 5.38
C ILE A 72 -7.24 9.72 5.59
N VAL A 73 -7.96 9.44 4.51
CA VAL A 73 -9.11 8.53 4.52
C VAL A 73 -8.61 7.10 4.42
N THR A 74 -9.03 6.24 5.35
CA THR A 74 -8.79 4.80 5.30
C THR A 74 -10.03 4.08 4.77
N LEU A 75 -9.84 3.16 3.83
CA LEU A 75 -10.87 2.24 3.35
C LEU A 75 -10.51 0.84 3.85
N GLY A 76 -11.49 0.12 4.43
CA GLY A 76 -11.33 -1.22 4.98
C GLY A 76 -12.63 -1.99 4.89
#